data_AF-A0A267DHR4-F1
#
_entry.id   AF-A0A267DHR4-F1
#
_cell.length_a   1.000
_cell.length_b   1.000
_cell.length_c   1.000
_cell.angle_alpha   90.00
_cell.angle_beta   90.00
_cell.angle_gamma   90.00
#
_symmetry.space_group_name_H-M   'P 1'
#
loop_
_entity.id
_entity.type
_entity.pdbx_description
1 polymer ?
#
loop_
_entity_poly.entity_id
_entity_poly.type
_entity_poly.pdbx_seq_one_letter_code
_entity_poly.pdbx_strand_id
1 'polypeptide(L)'
;MTQPNLSDFEYNEDEEEAEEQDENEYDNDVDDDDDDDNEDALEEDDEEEEDEEDAGSADIDAEEAGLTLVDDPSASVIVSTKFSAANDGDLEEVDEEAGEDEGEDVLEPAQRATEVDTRTSVEPSRPAAIATAADEAQSIESSVMQQPSVSAKRKRRKKVYTICLTNCQYDVVRNSAKNFGLVEVEEEEEWSIFWTDLSVTLERVCAMKAYQKINHFPGMSEICRKDGLGRNLSRMQKLFPKEFNIAPKTWILPSDWSDLQAFARTKRNKTYILKPESSCQGKGIWCTRNVKDIKPGEHQVCQLYLTRPFLIDGYKFDLRIYVLITSCDPLRIFVFKEGLARFTTVKYKDPCGDNMGNVYMHLTNYAVQKGSKEFVRNDEEGGTKRRLTTINRWLESNGYDLQQIWADIDDAIIKTVLSAHSVLKHNYRTCFPTHMRGSACFEILGFDVILDRRMKPFVLEVNHSPSFATDSRLDREIKEALITDTFGLINLGAVDRRKILEEERRRVRDRLTQRNNKKESREDQEREAAKFAESQERYELQHLAIIGASTRARTRTRDTSPTWPRRPVCIRRPRPPRPEPSARSSSARS
;
A
#
# COMPACT_ATOMS: atom_id res chain seq x y z
N MET A 1 -2.51 49.03 37.13
CA MET A 1 -2.41 47.56 37.18
C MET A 1 -3.49 47.01 36.28
N THR A 2 -3.13 46.68 35.05
CA THR A 2 -4.03 46.26 33.97
C THR A 2 -3.16 45.67 32.86
N GLN A 3 -3.55 44.53 32.30
CA GLN A 3 -2.91 43.98 31.09
C GLN A 3 -3.54 44.60 29.83
N PRO A 4 -2.78 44.73 28.73
CA PRO A 4 -3.29 44.63 27.37
C PRO A 4 -3.07 43.21 26.78
N ASN A 5 -3.79 42.91 25.70
CA ASN A 5 -3.69 41.67 24.89
C ASN A 5 -2.84 41.89 23.62
N LEU A 6 -2.72 40.81 22.83
CA LEU A 6 -2.13 40.72 21.48
C LEU A 6 -0.59 40.59 21.49
N SER A 7 0.06 39.89 20.55
CA SER A 7 -0.44 39.30 19.28
C SER A 7 0.19 37.94 18.97
N ASP A 8 -0.43 37.22 18.04
CA ASP A 8 0.11 36.34 16.99
C ASP A 8 1.60 35.97 17.03
N PHE A 9 1.88 34.66 16.93
CA PHE A 9 3.18 34.11 16.53
C PHE A 9 2.99 33.14 15.36
N GLU A 10 3.47 33.55 14.19
CA GLU A 10 3.84 32.61 13.12
C GLU A 10 5.11 31.87 13.58
N TYR A 11 5.19 30.56 13.33
CA TYR A 11 6.40 29.76 13.56
C TYR A 11 6.97 29.30 12.22
N ASN A 12 8.24 29.61 11.99
CA ASN A 12 9.01 29.10 10.87
C ASN A 12 9.53 27.68 11.21
N GLU A 13 9.46 26.76 10.26
CA GLU A 13 10.06 25.42 10.34
C GLU A 13 11.27 25.34 9.39
N ASP A 14 12.41 25.93 9.79
CA ASP A 14 13.69 25.89 9.05
C ASP A 14 14.89 26.00 10.03
N GLU A 15 15.15 24.98 10.86
CA GLU A 15 16.38 24.90 11.67
C GLU A 15 16.65 23.45 12.18
N GLU A 16 17.40 22.63 11.43
CA GLU A 16 18.07 21.41 11.96
C GLU A 16 19.22 20.89 11.05
N GLU A 17 20.16 21.78 10.67
CA GLU A 17 21.46 21.38 10.07
C GLU A 17 22.61 22.21 10.68
N ALA A 18 23.28 21.67 11.71
CA ALA A 18 24.72 21.82 12.01
C ALA A 18 25.08 21.27 13.40
N GLU A 19 26.01 20.31 13.48
CA GLU A 19 27.18 20.34 14.37
C GLU A 19 28.03 19.06 14.19
N GLU A 20 29.21 19.23 13.60
CA GLU A 20 30.50 18.62 14.01
C GLU A 20 31.55 18.91 12.92
N GLN A 21 32.34 19.96 13.14
CA GLN A 21 33.69 20.09 12.60
C GLN A 21 34.64 20.06 13.79
N ASP A 22 35.79 19.40 13.65
CA ASP A 22 37.02 19.97 14.16
C ASP A 22 38.24 19.42 13.41
N GLU A 23 39.13 20.35 13.10
CA GLU A 23 40.58 20.27 12.84
C GLU A 23 41.22 18.92 12.44
N ASN A 24 41.96 18.94 11.32
CA ASN A 24 43.43 18.92 11.40
C ASN A 24 44.05 19.52 10.13
N GLU A 25 44.93 20.50 10.30
CA GLU A 25 45.64 21.25 9.27
C GLU A 25 47.10 20.78 9.20
N TYR A 26 47.60 20.42 8.00
CA TYR A 26 49.04 20.26 7.75
C TYR A 26 49.37 20.50 6.28
N ASP A 27 50.24 21.49 6.03
CA ASP A 27 50.81 21.78 4.70
C ASP A 27 51.64 20.61 4.14
N ASN A 28 51.82 20.60 2.83
CA ASN A 28 53.14 20.51 2.18
C ASN A 28 52.99 20.88 0.69
N ASP A 29 53.66 21.94 0.26
CA ASP A 29 53.82 22.27 -1.16
C ASP A 29 54.78 21.30 -1.86
N VAL A 30 54.47 20.89 -3.09
CA VAL A 30 55.46 20.62 -4.14
C VAL A 30 54.82 20.98 -5.49
N ASP A 31 55.53 21.75 -6.31
CA ASP A 31 55.17 22.08 -7.69
C ASP A 31 55.34 20.86 -8.63
N ASP A 32 54.79 20.95 -9.86
CA ASP A 32 55.53 20.64 -11.11
C ASP A 32 54.60 20.78 -12.34
N ASP A 33 54.96 21.75 -13.19
CA ASP A 33 54.83 21.89 -14.65
C ASP A 33 53.58 21.45 -15.46
N ASP A 34 53.06 22.46 -16.16
CA ASP A 34 52.52 22.51 -17.53
C ASP A 34 52.66 21.28 -18.46
N ASP A 35 51.63 21.03 -19.28
CA ASP A 35 51.82 21.00 -20.75
C ASP A 35 50.47 21.26 -21.48
N ASP A 36 50.55 21.80 -22.71
CA ASP A 36 49.45 22.41 -23.47
C ASP A 36 48.93 21.55 -24.65
N ASP A 37 47.84 21.99 -25.30
CA ASP A 37 47.31 21.50 -26.60
C ASP A 37 46.81 20.01 -26.68
N ASN A 38 45.86 19.62 -27.54
CA ASN A 38 45.33 20.26 -28.75
C ASN A 38 43.83 19.93 -28.98
N GLU A 39 43.21 20.65 -29.92
CA GLU A 39 41.92 20.29 -30.53
C GLU A 39 42.02 19.00 -31.39
N ASP A 40 40.91 18.27 -31.52
CA ASP A 40 40.50 17.69 -32.80
C ASP A 40 38.99 17.38 -32.81
N ALA A 41 38.32 17.67 -33.92
CA ALA A 41 36.87 17.53 -34.05
C ALA A 41 36.51 16.75 -35.32
N LEU A 42 35.80 15.61 -35.15
CA LEU A 42 35.28 14.82 -36.26
C LEU A 42 33.82 14.42 -36.05
N GLU A 43 32.99 15.08 -36.85
CA GLU A 43 31.87 14.59 -37.68
C GLU A 43 30.82 13.62 -37.09
N GLU A 44 29.56 13.93 -37.44
CA GLU A 44 28.36 13.16 -37.11
C GLU A 44 28.08 12.15 -38.24
N ASP A 45 27.91 10.87 -37.90
CA ASP A 45 27.31 9.86 -38.79
C ASP A 45 26.00 9.36 -38.16
N ASP A 46 24.90 9.41 -38.93
CA ASP A 46 23.60 8.86 -38.56
C ASP A 46 23.57 7.34 -38.81
N GLU A 47 23.37 6.54 -37.76
CA GLU A 47 23.01 5.12 -37.87
C GLU A 47 21.60 4.86 -37.31
N GLU A 48 20.76 4.19 -38.10
CA GLU A 48 19.36 3.90 -37.79
C GLU A 48 19.26 2.72 -36.78
N GLU A 49 18.63 2.90 -35.60
CA GLU A 49 18.33 1.76 -34.68
C GLU A 49 17.23 0.87 -35.32
N GLU A 50 17.60 -0.15 -36.10
CA GLU A 50 16.69 -1.24 -36.49
C GLU A 50 16.30 -2.11 -35.26
N ASP A 51 15.00 -2.33 -35.06
CA ASP A 51 14.45 -3.23 -34.03
C ASP A 51 14.56 -4.70 -34.50
N GLU A 52 15.66 -5.41 -34.19
CA GLU A 52 15.72 -6.88 -34.36
C GLU A 52 15.36 -7.66 -33.07
N GLU A 53 14.46 -8.63 -33.24
CA GLU A 53 14.24 -9.75 -32.31
C GLU A 53 15.17 -10.92 -32.71
N ASP A 54 15.79 -11.61 -31.75
CA ASP A 54 16.27 -12.98 -32.01
C ASP A 54 16.16 -13.89 -30.77
N ALA A 55 16.04 -15.19 -31.04
CA ALA A 55 15.91 -16.29 -30.10
C ALA A 55 16.99 -17.36 -30.36
N GLY A 56 18.26 -17.01 -30.11
CA GLY A 56 19.41 -17.91 -30.26
C GLY A 56 19.78 -18.67 -28.97
N SER A 57 19.69 -20.00 -29.00
CA SER A 57 20.22 -20.89 -27.95
C SER A 57 21.70 -21.20 -28.17
N ALA A 58 22.50 -21.21 -27.10
CA ALA A 58 23.84 -21.80 -27.08
C ALA A 58 24.04 -22.56 -25.76
N ASP A 59 24.35 -23.85 -25.85
CA ASP A 59 24.64 -24.70 -24.71
C ASP A 59 26.05 -24.41 -24.15
N ILE A 60 26.19 -24.44 -22.83
CA ILE A 60 27.48 -24.51 -22.13
C ILE A 60 27.30 -25.53 -20.99
N ASP A 61 28.19 -26.53 -20.94
CA ASP A 61 28.11 -27.65 -20.00
C ASP A 61 28.28 -27.21 -18.52
N ALA A 62 27.67 -27.99 -17.63
CA ALA A 62 27.72 -27.78 -16.19
C ALA A 62 28.73 -28.71 -15.50
N GLU A 63 29.51 -28.19 -14.55
CA GLU A 63 30.17 -29.00 -13.52
C GLU A 63 29.36 -28.98 -12.22
N GLU A 64 29.28 -30.12 -11.52
CA GLU A 64 28.46 -30.29 -10.32
C GLU A 64 29.08 -29.64 -9.07
N ALA A 65 28.31 -28.74 -8.44
CA ALA A 65 28.50 -28.33 -7.05
C ALA A 65 27.30 -28.84 -6.21
N GLY A 66 27.35 -30.10 -5.79
CA GLY A 66 26.23 -30.79 -5.15
C GLY A 66 25.80 -30.20 -3.79
N LEU A 67 24.68 -29.46 -3.78
CA LEU A 67 23.94 -29.09 -2.58
C LEU A 67 22.54 -29.73 -2.64
N THR A 68 22.33 -30.79 -1.86
CA THR A 68 21.05 -31.48 -1.78
C THR A 68 20.02 -30.60 -1.06
N LEU A 69 19.15 -29.94 -1.84
CA LEU A 69 17.92 -29.37 -1.32
C LEU A 69 17.03 -30.49 -0.78
N VAL A 70 16.40 -30.24 0.36
CA VAL A 70 15.38 -31.13 0.94
C VAL A 70 14.03 -30.51 0.57
N ASP A 71 13.21 -31.22 -0.20
CA ASP A 71 11.90 -30.72 -0.61
C ASP A 71 11.00 -30.43 0.60
N ASP A 72 10.55 -29.18 0.72
CA ASP A 72 9.51 -28.76 1.66
C ASP A 72 8.17 -28.67 0.91
N PRO A 73 7.26 -29.65 1.07
CA PRO A 73 5.99 -29.68 0.34
C PRO A 73 4.94 -28.67 0.86
N SER A 74 5.29 -27.76 1.78
CA SER A 74 4.35 -26.76 2.32
C SER A 74 4.16 -25.51 1.45
N ALA A 75 4.99 -25.31 0.42
CA ALA A 75 5.01 -24.10 -0.41
C ALA A 75 3.96 -24.07 -1.54
N SER A 76 2.67 -24.24 -1.22
CA SER A 76 1.57 -24.15 -2.21
C SER A 76 1.05 -22.71 -2.36
N VAL A 77 1.54 -21.98 -3.38
CA VAL A 77 1.00 -20.67 -3.77
C VAL A 77 -0.31 -20.85 -4.55
N ILE A 78 -1.45 -20.85 -3.84
CA ILE A 78 -2.77 -20.98 -4.46
C ILE A 78 -3.31 -19.60 -4.86
N VAL A 79 -3.15 -19.23 -6.13
CA VAL A 79 -3.79 -18.06 -6.73
C VAL A 79 -5.28 -18.35 -6.94
N SER A 80 -6.13 -17.82 -6.05
CA SER A 80 -7.58 -18.12 -6.02
C SER A 80 -8.41 -17.18 -6.91
N THR A 81 -8.18 -17.23 -8.22
CA THR A 81 -8.91 -16.43 -9.24
C THR A 81 -10.27 -17.03 -9.61
N LYS A 82 -11.12 -17.33 -8.62
CA LYS A 82 -12.49 -17.82 -8.85
C LYS A 82 -13.50 -16.68 -8.99
N PHE A 83 -13.82 -16.32 -10.23
CA PHE A 83 -15.08 -15.66 -10.58
C PHE A 83 -16.04 -16.66 -11.24
N SER A 84 -17.31 -16.61 -10.86
CA SER A 84 -18.36 -17.44 -11.45
C SER A 84 -18.81 -16.85 -12.78
N ALA A 85 -18.67 -17.60 -13.87
CA ALA A 85 -19.42 -17.31 -15.09
C ALA A 85 -20.93 -17.44 -14.81
N ALA A 86 -21.71 -16.43 -15.18
CA ALA A 86 -23.15 -16.55 -15.26
C ALA A 86 -23.52 -17.18 -16.60
N ASN A 87 -24.51 -18.07 -16.59
CA ASN A 87 -25.03 -18.70 -17.80
C ASN A 87 -26.56 -18.57 -17.73
N ASP A 88 -27.16 -17.90 -18.72
CA ASP A 88 -28.63 -17.79 -18.81
C ASP A 88 -29.26 -19.17 -19.05
N GLY A 89 -30.52 -19.34 -18.60
CA GLY A 89 -31.17 -20.66 -18.63
C GLY A 89 -32.56 -20.70 -17.99
N ASP A 90 -33.48 -19.92 -18.55
CA ASP A 90 -34.96 -20.08 -18.57
C ASP A 90 -35.78 -20.22 -17.27
N LEU A 91 -37.08 -19.94 -17.46
CA LEU A 91 -38.15 -19.86 -16.46
C LEU A 91 -38.81 -21.22 -16.20
N GLU A 92 -39.33 -21.43 -14.99
CA GLU A 92 -40.66 -22.03 -14.81
C GLU A 92 -41.28 -21.58 -13.48
N GLU A 93 -42.58 -21.27 -13.48
CA GLU A 93 -43.36 -20.79 -12.33
C GLU A 93 -44.17 -21.94 -11.70
N VAL A 94 -44.25 -22.01 -10.37
CA VAL A 94 -45.34 -22.67 -9.63
C VAL A 94 -45.60 -21.91 -8.32
N ASP A 95 -46.87 -21.62 -8.02
CA ASP A 95 -47.38 -20.78 -6.92
C ASP A 95 -47.76 -21.55 -5.63
N GLU A 96 -48.33 -20.81 -4.65
CA GLU A 96 -49.12 -21.26 -3.46
C GLU A 96 -48.32 -21.95 -2.32
N GLU A 97 -48.61 -21.82 -1.01
CA GLU A 97 -49.52 -21.06 -0.10
C GLU A 97 -48.90 -21.13 1.34
N ALA A 98 -49.24 -20.39 2.42
CA ALA A 98 -50.06 -19.21 2.76
C ALA A 98 -49.66 -18.70 4.18
N GLY A 99 -50.28 -17.60 4.68
CA GLY A 99 -50.21 -17.12 6.08
C GLY A 99 -49.28 -15.91 6.32
N GLU A 100 -49.75 -14.66 6.49
CA GLU A 100 -50.62 -14.09 7.57
C GLU A 100 -49.96 -14.14 8.97
N ASP A 101 -49.94 -13.12 9.85
CA ASP A 101 -50.04 -11.63 9.76
C ASP A 101 -49.50 -11.08 11.13
N GLU A 102 -49.46 -9.80 11.54
CA GLU A 102 -49.91 -8.47 11.03
C GLU A 102 -48.66 -7.61 10.67
N GLY A 103 -48.57 -6.26 10.66
CA GLY A 103 -49.41 -5.13 11.10
C GLY A 103 -48.54 -3.90 11.45
N GLU A 104 -48.73 -2.76 10.78
CA GLU A 104 -47.90 -1.54 10.92
C GLU A 104 -48.17 -0.73 12.22
N ASP A 105 -47.23 0.13 12.64
CA ASP A 105 -47.54 1.57 12.80
C ASP A 105 -46.28 2.48 12.85
N VAL A 106 -46.43 3.78 12.53
CA VAL A 106 -45.34 4.77 12.43
C VAL A 106 -45.70 6.08 13.14
N LEU A 107 -44.90 6.53 14.12
CA LEU A 107 -44.96 7.91 14.63
C LEU A 107 -43.61 8.49 15.12
N GLU A 108 -43.30 9.69 14.62
CA GLU A 108 -42.48 10.74 15.27
C GLU A 108 -43.43 11.69 16.08
N PRO A 109 -43.04 12.76 16.83
CA PRO A 109 -41.90 13.69 16.56
C PRO A 109 -41.22 14.38 17.78
N ALA A 110 -40.38 15.39 17.46
CA ALA A 110 -40.22 16.69 18.15
C ALA A 110 -39.39 16.89 19.45
N GLN A 111 -38.17 17.41 19.24
CA GLN A 111 -37.56 18.61 19.86
C GLN A 111 -38.13 19.23 21.16
N ARG A 112 -37.26 19.42 22.18
CA ARG A 112 -36.93 20.76 22.73
C ARG A 112 -35.62 20.75 23.55
N ALA A 113 -35.15 21.92 23.99
CA ALA A 113 -33.83 22.12 24.59
C ALA A 113 -33.85 23.06 25.82
N THR A 114 -32.72 23.08 26.54
CA THR A 114 -32.23 24.08 27.53
C THR A 114 -33.12 24.46 28.72
N GLU A 115 -32.61 24.21 29.93
CA GLU A 115 -32.46 25.27 30.95
C GLU A 115 -31.32 24.91 31.94
N VAL A 116 -30.87 25.90 32.73
CA VAL A 116 -29.68 25.82 33.59
C VAL A 116 -29.95 26.61 34.88
N ASP A 117 -29.69 26.04 36.06
CA ASP A 117 -29.27 26.87 37.22
C ASP A 117 -28.48 26.14 38.34
N THR A 118 -28.00 27.00 39.22
CA THR A 118 -27.02 27.00 40.31
C THR A 118 -27.07 25.95 41.45
N ARG A 119 -25.88 25.34 41.67
CA ARG A 119 -24.94 25.61 42.80
C ARG A 119 -25.31 25.26 44.26
N THR A 120 -24.27 24.78 44.97
CA THR A 120 -23.94 24.97 46.42
C THR A 120 -24.02 23.74 47.35
N SER A 121 -22.84 23.17 47.60
CA SER A 121 -22.26 22.64 48.86
C SER A 121 -23.13 22.26 50.08
N VAL A 122 -22.77 21.15 50.75
CA VAL A 122 -22.19 21.09 52.13
C VAL A 122 -21.99 19.63 52.60
N GLU A 123 -20.79 19.32 53.12
CA GLU A 123 -20.45 18.12 53.92
C GLU A 123 -20.54 18.49 55.44
N PRO A 124 -20.67 17.57 56.43
CA PRO A 124 -19.74 16.43 56.61
C PRO A 124 -20.25 15.18 57.39
N SER A 125 -19.30 14.32 57.77
CA SER A 125 -19.21 13.54 59.03
C SER A 125 -19.79 12.10 59.17
N ARG A 126 -18.85 11.17 59.33
CA ARG A 126 -18.88 9.87 60.07
C ARG A 126 -18.80 10.13 61.61
N PRO A 127 -18.84 9.14 62.57
CA PRO A 127 -18.53 7.69 62.45
C PRO A 127 -19.32 6.65 63.31
N ALA A 128 -19.18 5.35 62.96
CA ALA A 128 -19.09 4.13 63.84
C ALA A 128 -20.20 3.83 64.90
N ALA A 129 -20.27 2.70 65.64
CA ALA A 129 -19.38 1.52 65.84
C ALA A 129 -20.15 0.28 66.43
N ILE A 130 -19.45 -0.86 66.65
CA ILE A 130 -19.68 -1.91 67.70
C ILE A 130 -20.97 -2.79 67.57
N ALA A 131 -20.90 -4.07 67.16
CA ALA A 131 -20.71 -5.35 67.93
C ALA A 131 -22.05 -6.01 68.41
N THR A 132 -22.20 -7.28 68.84
CA THR A 132 -21.32 -8.43 69.21
C THR A 132 -22.12 -9.77 69.20
N ALA A 133 -21.44 -10.96 69.33
CA ALA A 133 -22.00 -12.32 69.61
C ALA A 133 -22.86 -12.97 68.49
N ALA A 134 -22.83 -14.28 68.16
CA ALA A 134 -22.78 -15.56 68.93
C ALA A 134 -24.16 -15.95 69.52
N ASP A 135 -24.63 -17.21 69.52
CA ASP A 135 -23.96 -18.52 69.26
C ASP A 135 -24.97 -19.61 68.76
N GLU A 136 -24.53 -20.87 68.69
CA GLU A 136 -25.26 -22.15 68.59
C GLU A 136 -25.90 -22.58 67.25
N ALA A 137 -26.08 -23.90 67.11
CA ALA A 137 -26.51 -24.58 65.90
C ALA A 137 -27.49 -25.72 66.20
N GLN A 138 -28.41 -26.00 65.27
CA GLN A 138 -29.15 -27.27 65.24
C GLN A 138 -29.67 -27.60 63.84
N SER A 139 -29.73 -28.90 63.52
CA SER A 139 -30.03 -29.44 62.20
C SER A 139 -31.49 -29.91 62.10
N ILE A 140 -32.23 -29.43 61.09
CA ILE A 140 -33.49 -30.04 60.65
C ILE A 140 -33.48 -30.10 59.12
N GLU A 141 -33.53 -31.30 58.56
CA GLU A 141 -33.81 -31.49 57.13
C GLU A 141 -35.27 -31.16 56.84
N SER A 142 -35.54 -30.37 55.82
CA SER A 142 -36.88 -30.25 55.24
C SER A 142 -36.80 -30.01 53.73
N SER A 143 -37.69 -30.67 52.99
CA SER A 143 -37.67 -30.73 51.53
C SER A 143 -37.96 -29.37 50.90
N VAL A 144 -37.02 -28.85 50.11
CA VAL A 144 -37.24 -27.66 49.26
C VAL A 144 -37.50 -28.12 47.82
N MET A 145 -38.66 -27.76 47.28
CA MET A 145 -39.01 -28.04 45.89
C MET A 145 -38.02 -27.40 44.91
N GLN A 146 -37.63 -28.13 43.87
CA GLN A 146 -36.90 -27.56 42.74
C GLN A 146 -37.80 -26.58 41.98
N GLN A 147 -37.55 -25.28 42.11
CA GLN A 147 -37.99 -24.32 41.09
C GLN A 147 -37.06 -24.39 39.88
N PRO A 148 -37.59 -24.35 38.64
CA PRO A 148 -36.76 -24.39 37.45
C PRO A 148 -35.93 -23.09 37.35
N SER A 149 -34.61 -23.23 37.45
CA SER A 149 -33.69 -22.09 37.31
C SER A 149 -33.66 -21.60 35.86
N VAL A 150 -34.48 -20.58 35.57
CA VAL A 150 -34.55 -19.94 34.26
C VAL A 150 -33.16 -19.39 33.92
N SER A 151 -32.45 -20.08 33.03
CA SER A 151 -31.05 -19.77 32.72
C SER A 151 -30.95 -18.51 31.87
N ALA A 152 -30.98 -17.35 32.55
CA ALA A 152 -30.83 -16.04 31.96
C ALA A 152 -29.53 -15.99 31.13
N LYS A 153 -29.67 -16.11 29.81
CA LYS A 153 -28.56 -16.07 28.84
C LYS A 153 -27.83 -14.73 28.99
N ARG A 154 -26.73 -14.72 29.78
CA ARG A 154 -25.90 -13.52 30.00
C ARG A 154 -25.53 -12.93 28.64
N LYS A 155 -26.12 -11.79 28.29
CA LYS A 155 -25.79 -11.05 27.06
C LYS A 155 -24.27 -10.90 27.03
N ARG A 156 -23.61 -11.50 26.03
CA ARG A 156 -22.15 -11.40 25.87
C ARG A 156 -21.83 -9.92 25.72
N ARG A 157 -21.14 -9.32 26.69
CA ARG A 157 -20.62 -7.95 26.56
C ARG A 157 -19.81 -7.91 25.26
N LYS A 158 -20.12 -6.96 24.36
CA LYS A 158 -19.32 -6.78 23.13
C LYS A 158 -17.85 -6.65 23.53
N LYS A 159 -16.95 -7.29 22.78
CA LYS A 159 -15.51 -7.01 22.92
C LYS A 159 -15.31 -5.58 22.41
N VAL A 160 -14.75 -4.73 23.26
CA VAL A 160 -14.25 -3.40 22.86
C VAL A 160 -12.76 -3.58 22.60
N TYR A 161 -12.28 -3.05 21.48
CA TYR A 161 -10.87 -3.07 21.11
C TYR A 161 -10.31 -1.65 21.20
N THR A 162 -9.08 -1.55 21.67
CA THR A 162 -8.39 -0.29 21.94
C THR A 162 -7.31 -0.04 20.89
N ILE A 163 -7.13 1.22 20.48
CA ILE A 163 -6.11 1.64 19.52
C ILE A 163 -5.33 2.82 20.08
N CYS A 164 -4.00 2.72 20.04
CA CYS A 164 -3.12 3.85 20.31
C CYS A 164 -2.82 4.55 18.98
N LEU A 165 -3.03 5.87 18.94
CA LEU A 165 -2.86 6.76 17.79
C LEU A 165 -1.89 7.91 18.06
N THR A 166 -1.13 7.87 19.17
CA THR A 166 -0.23 8.95 19.62
C THR A 166 0.81 9.33 18.56
N ASN A 167 1.27 8.36 17.76
CA ASN A 167 2.20 8.56 16.64
C ASN A 167 1.49 8.62 15.27
N CYS A 168 0.21 9.02 15.22
CA CYS A 168 -0.57 9.12 13.98
C CYS A 168 -1.19 10.52 13.79
N GLN A 169 -0.73 11.24 12.77
CA GLN A 169 -1.18 12.59 12.43
C GLN A 169 -2.48 12.61 11.62
N TYR A 170 -2.90 11.47 11.08
CA TYR A 170 -3.93 11.41 10.04
C TYR A 170 -5.34 11.22 10.60
N ASP A 171 -6.16 12.29 10.57
CA ASP A 171 -7.56 12.24 11.00
C ASP A 171 -8.41 11.18 10.31
N VAL A 172 -8.08 10.77 9.07
CA VAL A 172 -8.81 9.67 8.41
C VAL A 172 -8.60 8.33 9.11
N VAL A 173 -7.44 8.09 9.75
CA VAL A 173 -7.19 6.89 10.58
C VAL A 173 -8.05 6.97 11.85
N ARG A 174 -7.99 8.10 12.57
CA ARG A 174 -8.77 8.36 13.79
C ARG A 174 -10.28 8.22 13.55
N ASN A 175 -10.80 8.83 12.49
CA ASN A 175 -12.21 8.73 12.12
C ASN A 175 -12.61 7.31 11.69
N SER A 176 -11.79 6.62 10.87
CA SER A 176 -12.06 5.22 10.48
C SER A 176 -12.06 4.28 11.69
N ALA A 177 -11.14 4.46 12.63
CA ALA A 177 -11.04 3.67 13.85
C ALA A 177 -12.30 3.86 14.74
N LYS A 178 -12.72 5.11 14.94
CA LYS A 178 -13.95 5.46 15.65
C LYS A 178 -15.20 4.90 14.97
N ASN A 179 -15.29 5.00 13.65
CA ASN A 179 -16.40 4.44 12.85
C ASN A 179 -16.45 2.90 12.91
N PHE A 180 -15.29 2.23 13.01
CA PHE A 180 -15.19 0.79 13.23
C PHE A 180 -15.53 0.36 14.67
N GLY A 181 -15.64 1.31 15.62
CA GLY A 181 -15.92 1.05 17.03
C GLY A 181 -14.69 0.70 17.87
N LEU A 182 -13.50 1.12 17.44
CA LEU A 182 -12.30 1.14 18.27
C LEU A 182 -12.35 2.32 19.25
N VAL A 183 -11.73 2.15 20.43
CA VAL A 183 -11.55 3.22 21.42
C VAL A 183 -10.10 3.68 21.38
N GLU A 184 -9.89 4.98 21.14
CA GLU A 184 -8.58 5.63 21.20
C GLU A 184 -8.08 5.66 22.66
N VAL A 185 -6.81 5.30 22.87
CA VAL A 185 -6.14 5.27 24.19
C VAL A 185 -4.69 5.73 24.06
N GLU A 186 -4.11 6.21 25.15
CA GLU A 186 -2.68 6.60 25.19
C GLU A 186 -1.75 5.38 25.23
N GLU A 187 -0.45 5.64 25.06
CA GLU A 187 0.57 4.58 24.95
C GLU A 187 0.76 3.78 26.26
N GLU A 188 0.62 4.42 27.41
CA GLU A 188 0.70 3.81 28.74
C GLU A 188 -0.48 2.87 29.05
N GLU A 189 -1.58 2.99 28.30
CA GLU A 189 -2.76 2.15 28.47
C GLU A 189 -2.67 0.80 27.73
N GLU A 190 -3.59 -0.12 28.04
CA GLU A 190 -3.61 -1.44 27.39
C GLU A 190 -4.30 -1.41 26.01
N TRP A 191 -3.60 -0.84 25.03
CA TRP A 191 -3.95 -0.87 23.61
C TRP A 191 -3.96 -2.29 23.00
N SER A 192 -4.75 -2.46 21.94
CA SER A 192 -4.89 -3.70 21.16
C SER A 192 -4.27 -3.57 19.76
N ILE A 193 -4.38 -2.39 19.15
CA ILE A 193 -3.60 -1.95 17.98
C ILE A 193 -2.71 -0.78 18.43
N PHE A 194 -1.45 -0.76 17.98
CA PHE A 194 -0.63 0.45 17.94
C PHE A 194 -0.53 0.89 16.47
N TRP A 195 -0.90 2.13 16.17
CA TRP A 195 -0.74 2.72 14.85
C TRP A 195 0.27 3.87 14.93
N THR A 196 1.28 3.81 14.07
CA THR A 196 2.34 4.82 13.93
C THR A 196 2.52 5.15 12.46
N ASP A 197 2.73 6.43 12.13
CA ASP A 197 3.11 6.84 10.79
C ASP A 197 4.62 6.64 10.53
N LEU A 198 5.40 6.40 11.60
CA LEU A 198 6.84 6.18 11.62
C LEU A 198 7.19 4.68 11.60
N SER A 199 8.35 4.36 11.04
CA SER A 199 8.92 3.00 11.04
C SER A 199 9.21 2.47 12.46
N VAL A 200 9.08 1.15 12.63
CA VAL A 200 9.15 0.49 13.94
C VAL A 200 10.52 -0.12 14.23
N THR A 201 11.03 0.08 15.45
CA THR A 201 12.29 -0.53 15.90
C THR A 201 12.07 -2.00 16.30
N LEU A 202 13.11 -2.83 16.14
CA LEU A 202 13.08 -4.24 16.57
C LEU A 202 12.73 -4.37 18.06
N GLU A 203 13.26 -3.49 18.92
CA GLU A 203 12.97 -3.46 20.35
C GLU A 203 11.48 -3.22 20.64
N ARG A 204 10.87 -2.23 19.99
CA ARG A 204 9.43 -1.94 20.13
C ARG A 204 8.58 -3.14 19.75
N VAL A 205 8.94 -3.82 18.67
CA VAL A 205 8.26 -5.01 18.15
C VAL A 205 8.43 -6.20 19.12
N CYS A 206 9.64 -6.42 19.66
CA CYS A 206 9.92 -7.44 20.69
C CYS A 206 9.18 -7.21 22.03
N ALA A 207 8.85 -5.96 22.38
CA ALA A 207 8.17 -5.61 23.62
C ALA A 207 6.64 -5.87 23.61
N MET A 208 6.06 -6.23 22.45
CA MET A 208 4.62 -6.42 22.29
C MET A 208 4.10 -7.70 22.97
N LYS A 209 2.90 -7.60 23.55
CA LYS A 209 2.18 -8.74 24.15
C LYS A 209 1.49 -9.57 23.06
N ALA A 210 1.33 -10.87 23.28
CA ALA A 210 0.85 -11.80 22.25
C ALA A 210 -0.59 -11.61 21.72
N TYR A 211 -1.35 -10.62 22.22
CA TYR A 211 -2.66 -10.22 21.70
C TYR A 211 -2.64 -8.88 20.94
N GLN A 212 -1.50 -8.19 20.91
CA GLN A 212 -1.35 -6.85 20.34
C GLN A 212 -1.00 -6.93 18.84
N LYS A 213 -1.36 -5.89 18.10
CA LYS A 213 -1.02 -5.70 16.69
C LYS A 213 -0.37 -4.35 16.42
N ILE A 214 0.49 -4.28 15.41
CA ILE A 214 1.15 -3.06 14.94
C ILE A 214 1.11 -2.97 13.41
N ASN A 215 1.09 -1.74 12.87
CA ASN A 215 0.85 -1.46 11.45
C ASN A 215 2.11 -1.50 10.55
N HIS A 216 3.21 -2.12 11.00
CA HIS A 216 4.44 -2.34 10.22
C HIS A 216 5.10 -3.70 10.53
N PHE A 217 5.84 -4.27 9.58
CA PHE A 217 6.72 -5.42 9.78
C PHE A 217 8.19 -4.99 10.01
N PRO A 218 8.93 -5.67 10.91
CA PRO A 218 10.35 -5.42 11.10
C PRO A 218 11.17 -5.81 9.85
N GLY A 219 11.82 -4.84 9.22
CA GLY A 219 12.62 -5.03 8.00
C GLY A 219 11.92 -4.73 6.67
N MET A 220 10.72 -4.14 6.67
CA MET A 220 10.06 -3.71 5.42
C MET A 220 10.85 -2.65 4.63
N SER A 221 11.85 -2.02 5.26
CA SER A 221 12.90 -1.20 4.63
C SER A 221 13.58 -1.88 3.43
N GLU A 222 13.65 -3.22 3.39
CA GLU A 222 14.22 -4.00 2.28
C GLU A 222 13.54 -3.77 0.91
N ILE A 223 12.27 -3.36 0.90
CA ILE A 223 11.56 -2.92 -0.32
C ILE A 223 11.07 -1.47 -0.26
N CYS A 224 11.00 -0.87 0.94
CA CYS A 224 10.48 0.49 1.12
C CYS A 224 11.56 1.59 1.21
N ARG A 225 12.85 1.23 1.19
CA ARG A 225 13.94 2.14 0.80
C ARG A 225 14.29 1.88 -0.67
N LYS A 226 14.65 2.94 -1.40
CA LYS A 226 14.97 2.85 -2.85
C LYS A 226 16.21 2.00 -3.12
N ASP A 227 17.21 2.09 -2.24
CA ASP A 227 18.44 1.31 -2.35
C ASP A 227 18.21 -0.17 -2.02
N GLY A 228 17.42 -0.46 -0.97
CA GLY A 228 16.97 -1.81 -0.63
C GLY A 228 16.19 -2.45 -1.78
N LEU A 229 15.18 -1.75 -2.30
CA LEU A 229 14.36 -2.21 -3.42
C LEU A 229 15.20 -2.48 -4.67
N GLY A 230 16.06 -1.54 -5.08
CA GLY A 230 16.93 -1.69 -6.24
C GLY A 230 17.91 -2.85 -6.11
N ARG A 231 18.52 -3.01 -4.92
CA ARG A 231 19.44 -4.11 -4.60
C ARG A 231 18.73 -5.47 -4.60
N ASN A 232 17.55 -5.56 -3.99
CA ASN A 232 16.77 -6.80 -3.93
C ASN A 232 16.17 -7.20 -5.28
N LEU A 233 15.60 -6.28 -6.04
CA LEU A 233 15.09 -6.58 -7.38
C LEU A 233 16.23 -6.91 -8.36
N SER A 234 17.37 -6.21 -8.31
CA SER A 234 18.54 -6.56 -9.15
C SER A 234 19.15 -7.91 -8.78
N ARG A 235 19.17 -8.28 -7.48
CA ARG A 235 19.53 -9.63 -7.02
C ARG A 235 18.60 -10.69 -7.60
N MET A 236 17.29 -10.49 -7.52
CA MET A 236 16.31 -11.45 -8.05
C MET A 236 16.29 -11.48 -9.58
N GLN A 237 16.56 -10.37 -10.28
CA GLN A 237 16.71 -10.32 -11.73
C GLN A 237 17.97 -11.06 -12.21
N LYS A 238 19.08 -11.03 -11.45
CA LYS A 238 20.28 -11.84 -11.75
C LYS A 238 20.01 -13.35 -11.58
N LEU A 239 19.17 -13.75 -10.63
CA LEU A 239 18.80 -15.16 -10.39
C LEU A 239 17.70 -15.69 -11.32
N PHE A 240 16.71 -14.84 -11.67
CA PHE A 240 15.52 -15.22 -12.43
C PHE A 240 15.22 -14.18 -13.54
N PRO A 241 16.06 -14.05 -14.59
CA PRO A 241 15.99 -12.93 -15.53
C PRO A 241 14.65 -12.81 -16.30
N LYS A 242 13.99 -13.95 -16.57
CA LYS A 242 12.69 -14.00 -17.25
C LYS A 242 11.55 -13.51 -16.35
N GLU A 243 11.60 -13.87 -15.07
CA GLU A 243 10.53 -13.60 -14.10
C GLU A 243 10.59 -12.21 -13.47
N PHE A 244 11.80 -11.73 -13.16
CA PHE A 244 12.00 -10.48 -12.41
C PHE A 244 12.28 -9.25 -13.29
N ASN A 245 11.83 -9.29 -14.54
CA ASN A 245 11.75 -8.11 -15.41
C ASN A 245 10.51 -7.26 -15.03
N ILE A 246 10.43 -6.79 -13.78
CA ILE A 246 9.26 -6.10 -13.18
C ILE A 246 9.57 -4.67 -12.69
N ALA A 247 10.81 -4.21 -12.83
CA ALA A 247 11.25 -2.86 -12.50
C ALA A 247 12.33 -2.42 -13.50
N PRO A 248 12.53 -1.10 -13.73
CA PRO A 248 13.58 -0.62 -14.61
C PRO A 248 14.97 -0.96 -14.04
N LYS A 249 15.96 -1.20 -14.91
CA LYS A 249 17.33 -1.51 -14.47
C LYS A 249 17.85 -0.38 -13.57
N THR A 250 18.40 -0.74 -12.41
CA THR A 250 18.71 0.18 -11.31
C THR A 250 20.10 -0.13 -10.77
N TRP A 251 20.85 0.92 -10.43
CA TRP A 251 22.21 0.91 -9.88
C TRP A 251 22.22 1.74 -8.60
N ILE A 252 22.82 1.22 -7.53
CA ILE A 252 22.96 1.90 -6.24
C ILE A 252 24.36 2.54 -6.19
N LEU A 253 24.44 3.87 -6.27
CA LEU A 253 25.71 4.59 -6.23
C LEU A 253 26.08 4.93 -4.77
N PRO A 254 27.37 4.90 -4.39
CA PRO A 254 28.55 4.70 -5.26
C PRO A 254 28.84 3.23 -5.64
N SER A 255 28.25 2.24 -4.98
CA SER A 255 28.64 0.81 -5.10
C SER A 255 28.61 0.24 -6.52
N ASP A 256 27.56 0.52 -7.29
CA ASP A 256 27.34 -0.02 -8.63
C ASP A 256 27.92 0.89 -9.75
N TRP A 257 28.80 1.84 -9.42
CA TRP A 257 29.33 2.84 -10.37
C TRP A 257 30.06 2.21 -11.57
N SER A 258 30.85 1.14 -11.35
CA SER A 258 31.52 0.39 -12.41
C SER A 258 30.52 -0.24 -13.40
N ASP A 259 29.44 -0.82 -12.87
CA ASP A 259 28.39 -1.48 -13.65
C ASP A 259 27.54 -0.46 -14.43
N LEU A 260 27.40 0.77 -13.93
CA LEU A 260 26.78 1.88 -14.64
C LEU A 260 27.67 2.37 -15.78
N GLN A 261 28.97 2.60 -15.52
CA GLN A 261 29.92 3.01 -16.56
C GLN A 261 30.05 1.97 -17.67
N ALA A 262 30.15 0.68 -17.32
CA ALA A 262 30.23 -0.41 -18.29
C ALA A 262 28.98 -0.45 -19.17
N PHE A 263 27.79 -0.38 -18.57
CA PHE A 263 26.52 -0.35 -19.32
C PHE A 263 26.41 0.87 -20.25
N ALA A 264 26.79 2.06 -19.78
CA ALA A 264 26.72 3.29 -20.56
C ALA A 264 27.67 3.31 -21.78
N ARG A 265 28.84 2.66 -21.66
CA ARG A 265 29.76 2.44 -22.81
C ARG A 265 29.13 1.53 -23.86
N THR A 266 28.42 0.48 -23.44
CA THR A 266 27.78 -0.51 -24.35
C THR A 266 26.45 -0.04 -24.93
N LYS A 267 25.67 0.78 -24.21
CA LYS A 267 24.34 1.25 -24.63
C LYS A 267 24.26 2.78 -24.58
N ARG A 268 24.67 3.40 -25.69
CA ARG A 268 24.57 4.84 -25.97
C ARG A 268 23.11 5.32 -25.95
N ASN A 269 22.91 6.63 -25.86
CA ASN A 269 21.62 7.34 -25.99
C ASN A 269 20.50 6.96 -25.01
N LYS A 270 20.78 6.19 -23.94
CA LYS A 270 19.77 5.86 -22.93
C LYS A 270 19.66 6.97 -21.87
N THR A 271 18.45 7.21 -21.39
CA THR A 271 18.16 8.24 -20.37
C THR A 271 18.11 7.61 -18.99
N TYR A 272 18.72 8.29 -18.01
CA TYR A 272 18.77 7.90 -16.61
C TYR A 272 17.97 8.90 -15.77
N ILE A 273 17.35 8.41 -14.70
CA ILE A 273 16.69 9.20 -13.67
C ILE A 273 17.36 8.90 -12.33
N LEU A 274 17.82 9.95 -11.66
CA LEU A 274 18.54 9.86 -10.41
C LEU A 274 17.63 10.28 -9.26
N LYS A 275 17.67 9.51 -8.18
CA LYS A 275 16.83 9.65 -7.00
C LYS A 275 17.73 9.60 -5.76
N PRO A 276 17.77 10.63 -4.89
CA PRO A 276 18.50 10.53 -3.62
C PRO A 276 17.94 9.41 -2.75
N GLU A 277 18.77 8.74 -1.96
CA GLU A 277 18.35 7.57 -1.15
C GLU A 277 17.18 7.90 -0.22
N SER A 278 17.35 8.92 0.63
CA SER A 278 16.42 9.34 1.70
C SER A 278 15.31 10.29 1.24
N SER A 279 15.52 11.06 0.17
CA SER A 279 14.57 12.09 -0.27
C SER A 279 13.20 11.52 -0.68
N CYS A 280 12.13 12.25 -0.42
CA CYS A 280 10.76 11.89 -0.80
C CYS A 280 10.10 12.99 -1.65
N GLN A 281 8.82 12.79 -2.01
CA GLN A 281 7.96 13.78 -2.70
C GLN A 281 8.40 14.25 -4.11
N GLY A 282 9.58 13.84 -4.59
CA GLY A 282 10.19 14.30 -5.84
C GLY A 282 11.32 15.31 -5.66
N LYS A 283 11.67 15.71 -4.43
CA LYS A 283 12.79 16.62 -4.15
C LYS A 283 14.11 15.98 -4.59
N GLY A 284 14.94 16.72 -5.35
CA GLY A 284 16.24 16.26 -5.82
C GLY A 284 16.21 15.18 -6.91
N ILE A 285 15.05 14.89 -7.53
CA ILE A 285 14.99 13.97 -8.68
C ILE A 285 15.30 14.73 -9.97
N TRP A 286 16.26 14.23 -10.75
CA TRP A 286 16.68 14.79 -12.04
C TRP A 286 16.91 13.70 -13.08
N CYS A 287 17.03 14.07 -14.35
CA CYS A 287 17.26 13.16 -15.47
C CYS A 287 18.46 13.62 -16.32
N THR A 288 19.23 12.67 -16.85
CA THR A 288 20.30 12.94 -17.82
C THR A 288 20.45 11.81 -18.85
N ARG A 289 21.09 12.11 -19.98
CA ARG A 289 21.58 11.15 -20.98
C ARG A 289 23.11 10.94 -20.93
N ASN A 290 23.82 11.70 -20.10
CA ASN A 290 25.28 11.67 -19.97
C ASN A 290 25.69 11.21 -18.57
N VAL A 291 26.36 10.06 -18.48
CA VAL A 291 26.83 9.51 -17.19
C VAL A 291 27.98 10.33 -16.59
N LYS A 292 28.65 11.20 -17.36
CA LYS A 292 29.65 12.14 -16.80
C LYS A 292 29.03 13.22 -15.90
N ASP A 293 27.73 13.49 -16.01
CA ASP A 293 27.04 14.47 -15.16
C ASP A 293 26.86 13.96 -13.72
N ILE A 294 26.98 12.65 -13.51
CA ILE A 294 26.73 11.97 -12.25
C ILE A 294 28.05 11.91 -11.46
N LYS A 295 28.07 12.41 -10.21
CA LYS A 295 29.31 12.38 -9.42
C LYS A 295 29.55 10.95 -8.87
N PRO A 296 30.76 10.37 -9.03
CA PRO A 296 31.02 8.98 -8.64
C PRO A 296 30.78 8.63 -7.16
N GLY A 297 30.99 9.59 -6.26
CA GLY A 297 30.90 9.41 -4.80
C GLY A 297 29.55 9.77 -4.17
N GLU A 298 28.55 10.17 -4.96
CA GLU A 298 27.24 10.57 -4.42
C GLU A 298 26.33 9.36 -4.11
N HIS A 299 25.74 9.38 -2.92
CA HIS A 299 24.76 8.39 -2.45
C HIS A 299 23.39 8.58 -3.11
N GLN A 300 23.18 7.89 -4.23
CA GLN A 300 21.95 8.02 -5.01
C GLN A 300 21.61 6.76 -5.81
N VAL A 301 20.32 6.56 -6.05
CA VAL A 301 19.79 5.49 -6.90
C VAL A 301 19.69 6.00 -8.33
N CYS A 302 20.54 5.49 -9.20
CA CYS A 302 20.48 5.72 -10.64
C CYS A 302 19.58 4.65 -11.27
N GLN A 303 18.56 5.03 -12.02
CA GLN A 303 17.60 4.12 -12.62
C GLN A 303 17.40 4.44 -14.11
N LEU A 304 17.25 3.41 -14.95
CA LEU A 304 16.93 3.57 -16.36
C LEU A 304 15.54 4.21 -16.52
N TYR A 305 15.43 5.32 -17.24
CA TYR A 305 14.17 6.01 -17.45
C TYR A 305 13.28 5.25 -18.43
N LEU A 306 12.00 5.06 -18.07
CA LEU A 306 11.00 4.50 -18.98
C LEU A 306 10.61 5.56 -20.03
N THR A 307 11.30 5.55 -21.18
CA THR A 307 11.13 6.54 -22.26
C THR A 307 9.83 6.37 -23.06
N ARG A 308 9.24 5.18 -23.08
CA ARG A 308 8.01 4.84 -23.80
C ARG A 308 6.90 4.40 -22.81
N PRO A 309 6.44 5.26 -21.87
CA PRO A 309 5.36 4.94 -20.94
C PRO A 309 4.01 4.85 -21.68
N PHE A 310 3.01 4.24 -21.06
CA PHE A 310 1.62 4.39 -21.49
C PHE A 310 1.13 5.83 -21.21
N LEU A 311 0.29 6.36 -22.10
CA LEU A 311 -0.19 7.74 -22.04
C LEU A 311 -1.72 7.77 -22.17
N ILE A 312 -2.38 8.55 -21.31
CA ILE A 312 -3.81 8.87 -21.41
C ILE A 312 -3.92 10.36 -21.71
N ASP A 313 -4.73 10.74 -22.71
CA ASP A 313 -4.91 12.11 -23.21
C ASP A 313 -3.61 12.81 -23.70
N GLY A 314 -2.50 12.07 -23.80
CA GLY A 314 -1.14 12.56 -24.08
C GLY A 314 -0.31 12.92 -22.84
N TYR A 315 -0.78 12.59 -21.64
CA TYR A 315 -0.09 12.82 -20.38
C TYR A 315 0.49 11.52 -19.82
N LYS A 316 1.65 11.63 -19.16
CA LYS A 316 2.25 10.52 -18.41
C LYS A 316 1.53 10.39 -17.08
N PHE A 317 1.35 9.17 -16.60
CA PHE A 317 0.77 8.93 -15.29
C PHE A 317 1.41 7.71 -14.63
N ASP A 318 1.18 7.57 -13.32
CA ASP A 318 1.44 6.34 -12.58
C ASP A 318 0.22 5.95 -11.73
N LEU A 319 0.28 4.73 -11.19
CA LEU A 319 -0.75 4.11 -10.36
C LEU A 319 -0.22 3.98 -8.93
N ARG A 320 -0.79 4.74 -7.99
CA ARG A 320 -0.65 4.47 -6.56
C ARG A 320 -1.66 3.39 -6.18
N ILE A 321 -1.15 2.17 -6.03
CA ILE A 321 -1.90 0.97 -5.63
C ILE A 321 -1.66 0.73 -4.14
N TYR A 322 -2.72 0.42 -3.39
CA TYR A 322 -2.61 0.11 -1.97
C TYR A 322 -2.60 -1.40 -1.75
N VAL A 323 -1.61 -1.91 -1.02
CA VAL A 323 -1.38 -3.33 -0.80
C VAL A 323 -1.27 -3.60 0.70
N LEU A 324 -2.18 -4.41 1.23
CA LEU A 324 -2.20 -4.80 2.64
C LEU A 324 -1.55 -6.18 2.80
N ILE A 325 -0.51 -6.27 3.63
CA ILE A 325 0.05 -7.54 4.10
C ILE A 325 -0.52 -7.83 5.49
N THR A 326 -1.25 -8.94 5.68
CA THR A 326 -1.82 -9.31 7.01
C THR A 326 -0.95 -10.32 7.77
N SER A 327 0.03 -10.93 7.10
CA SER A 327 0.96 -11.91 7.66
C SER A 327 2.13 -12.14 6.71
N CYS A 328 3.32 -12.43 7.27
CA CYS A 328 4.50 -12.88 6.52
C CYS A 328 4.80 -14.39 6.70
N ASP A 329 4.20 -15.05 7.70
CA ASP A 329 4.41 -16.49 7.95
C ASP A 329 3.11 -17.17 8.45
N PRO A 330 2.27 -17.72 7.55
CA PRO A 330 2.40 -17.72 6.09
C PRO A 330 2.23 -16.32 5.48
N LEU A 331 2.78 -16.10 4.28
CA LEU A 331 2.67 -14.83 3.57
C LEU A 331 1.23 -14.62 3.04
N ARG A 332 0.61 -13.48 3.35
CA ARG A 332 -0.75 -13.14 2.91
C ARG A 332 -0.83 -11.67 2.49
N ILE A 333 -1.11 -11.45 1.20
CA ILE A 333 -1.07 -10.15 0.51
C ILE A 333 -2.47 -9.89 -0.09
N PHE A 334 -2.96 -8.65 0.02
CA PHE A 334 -4.25 -8.21 -0.50
C PHE A 334 -4.10 -6.89 -1.24
N VAL A 335 -4.48 -6.86 -2.51
CA VAL A 335 -4.48 -5.63 -3.32
C VAL A 335 -5.83 -4.94 -3.19
N PHE A 336 -5.84 -3.65 -2.85
CA PHE A 336 -7.06 -2.86 -2.73
C PHE A 336 -7.56 -2.47 -4.13
N LYS A 337 -8.86 -2.64 -4.38
CA LYS A 337 -9.48 -2.45 -5.70
C LYS A 337 -9.68 -0.98 -6.12
N GLU A 338 -9.21 -0.05 -5.29
CA GLU A 338 -9.19 1.38 -5.56
C GLU A 338 -7.83 1.98 -5.20
N GLY A 339 -7.56 3.16 -5.74
CA GLY A 339 -6.31 3.87 -5.55
C GLY A 339 -6.29 5.15 -6.37
N LEU A 340 -5.10 5.71 -6.58
CA LEU A 340 -4.95 7.01 -7.23
C LEU A 340 -4.06 6.89 -8.47
N ALA A 341 -4.61 7.19 -9.64
CA ALA A 341 -3.81 7.48 -10.82
C ALA A 341 -3.37 8.95 -10.79
N ARG A 342 -2.06 9.21 -10.90
CA ARG A 342 -1.47 10.55 -10.76
C ARG A 342 -0.86 10.99 -12.09
N PHE A 343 -1.32 12.10 -12.64
CA PHE A 343 -0.99 12.56 -13.99
C PHE A 343 0.01 13.72 -13.97
N THR A 344 0.79 13.83 -15.04
CA THR A 344 1.55 15.03 -15.36
C THR A 344 0.63 16.16 -15.82
N THR A 345 0.96 17.42 -15.53
CA THR A 345 0.23 18.58 -16.08
C THR A 345 0.73 19.04 -17.44
N VAL A 346 1.93 18.59 -17.84
CA VAL A 346 2.47 18.81 -19.20
C VAL A 346 2.35 17.52 -20.00
N LYS A 347 1.96 17.63 -21.27
CA LYS A 347 1.90 16.49 -22.19
C LYS A 347 3.29 15.92 -22.44
N TYR A 348 3.37 14.60 -22.45
CA TYR A 348 4.63 13.88 -22.53
C TYR A 348 5.32 14.04 -23.88
N LYS A 349 6.65 14.08 -23.86
CA LYS A 349 7.55 13.94 -25.01
C LYS A 349 8.76 13.10 -24.57
N ASP A 350 9.36 12.40 -25.52
CA ASP A 350 10.57 11.60 -25.26
C ASP A 350 11.75 12.49 -24.80
N PRO A 351 12.63 12.03 -23.88
CA PRO A 351 13.67 12.87 -23.28
C PRO A 351 14.75 13.41 -24.25
N CYS A 352 14.85 14.73 -24.32
CA CYS A 352 15.87 15.50 -25.04
C CYS A 352 16.45 16.62 -24.14
N GLY A 353 17.53 17.28 -24.60
CA GLY A 353 18.18 18.36 -23.85
C GLY A 353 17.20 19.46 -23.40
N ASP A 354 16.28 19.85 -24.27
CA ASP A 354 15.33 20.94 -24.03
C ASP A 354 14.22 20.61 -23.01
N ASN A 355 13.96 19.33 -22.74
CA ASN A 355 12.79 18.91 -21.93
C ASN A 355 13.12 18.18 -20.63
N MET A 356 14.32 17.59 -20.45
CA MET A 356 14.65 16.82 -19.24
C MET A 356 14.54 17.63 -17.93
N GLY A 357 14.78 18.94 -17.97
CA GLY A 357 14.57 19.84 -16.84
C GLY A 357 13.10 20.12 -16.48
N ASN A 358 12.15 19.74 -17.35
CA ASN A 358 10.72 19.95 -17.12
C ASN A 358 10.13 18.85 -16.23
N VAL A 359 10.32 19.03 -14.91
CA VAL A 359 9.75 18.14 -13.88
C VAL A 359 8.24 17.91 -14.03
N TYR A 360 7.49 18.89 -14.54
CA TYR A 360 6.05 18.78 -14.76
C TYR A 360 5.65 17.84 -15.92
N MET A 361 6.59 17.49 -16.81
CA MET A 361 6.42 16.51 -17.90
C MET A 361 6.90 15.11 -17.52
N HIS A 362 7.93 15.01 -16.68
CA HIS A 362 8.62 13.74 -16.43
C HIS A 362 8.31 13.11 -15.07
N LEU A 363 7.88 13.89 -14.06
CA LEU A 363 7.56 13.42 -12.71
C LEU A 363 6.06 13.51 -12.41
N THR A 364 5.49 12.46 -11.82
CA THR A 364 4.06 12.27 -11.54
C THR A 364 3.67 12.57 -10.09
N ASN A 365 4.65 12.89 -9.23
CA ASN A 365 4.45 13.13 -7.81
C ASN A 365 3.54 14.35 -7.55
N TYR A 366 2.46 14.13 -6.78
CA TYR A 366 1.49 15.17 -6.40
C TYR A 366 2.13 16.44 -5.81
N ALA A 367 3.20 16.28 -5.01
CA ALA A 367 3.91 17.40 -4.37
C ALA A 367 4.67 18.30 -5.37
N VAL A 368 5.08 17.78 -6.53
CA VAL A 368 5.60 18.56 -7.65
C VAL A 368 4.42 19.18 -8.41
N GLN A 369 3.48 18.33 -8.84
CA GLN A 369 2.40 18.73 -9.76
C GLN A 369 1.46 19.79 -9.15
N LYS A 370 1.26 19.82 -7.82
CA LYS A 370 0.44 20.84 -7.13
C LYS A 370 0.91 22.29 -7.32
N GLY A 371 2.16 22.51 -7.73
CA GLY A 371 2.74 23.82 -8.04
C GLY A 371 2.55 24.29 -9.49
N SER A 372 2.05 23.40 -10.37
CA SER A 372 1.79 23.75 -11.76
C SER A 372 0.52 24.60 -11.89
N LYS A 373 0.52 25.54 -12.84
CA LYS A 373 -0.65 26.39 -13.14
C LYS A 373 -1.80 25.60 -13.78
N GLU A 374 -1.49 24.51 -14.48
CA GLU A 374 -2.46 23.63 -15.15
C GLU A 374 -3.01 22.52 -14.22
N PHE A 375 -2.88 22.66 -12.89
CA PHE A 375 -3.19 21.59 -11.93
C PHE A 375 -4.69 21.49 -11.57
N VAL A 376 -5.42 20.62 -12.28
CA VAL A 376 -6.87 20.42 -12.10
C VAL A 376 -7.19 19.53 -10.89
N ARG A 377 -7.60 20.16 -9.77
CA ARG A 377 -7.87 19.48 -8.48
C ARG A 377 -9.20 18.72 -8.37
N ASN A 378 -10.25 19.15 -9.09
CA ASN A 378 -11.66 18.82 -8.76
C ASN A 378 -12.44 18.16 -9.91
N ASP A 379 -11.76 17.40 -10.78
CA ASP A 379 -12.37 16.67 -11.89
C ASP A 379 -12.00 15.19 -11.77
N GLU A 380 -12.98 14.30 -11.54
CA GLU A 380 -12.73 12.85 -11.37
C GLU A 380 -12.46 12.11 -12.71
N GLU A 381 -12.74 12.74 -13.86
CA GLU A 381 -12.60 12.12 -15.19
C GLU A 381 -11.48 12.73 -16.02
N GLY A 382 -11.29 14.05 -15.96
CA GLY A 382 -10.21 14.80 -16.63
C GLY A 382 -9.06 15.26 -15.73
N GLY A 383 -9.22 15.28 -14.41
CA GLY A 383 -8.27 15.90 -13.46
C GLY A 383 -6.92 15.21 -13.33
N THR A 384 -6.00 15.84 -12.57
CA THR A 384 -4.62 15.35 -12.40
C THR A 384 -4.49 14.20 -11.40
N LYS A 385 -5.56 13.88 -10.68
CA LYS A 385 -5.69 12.76 -9.75
C LYS A 385 -7.02 12.06 -10.04
N ARG A 386 -7.00 10.82 -10.53
CA ARG A 386 -8.21 10.05 -10.94
C ARG A 386 -8.29 8.73 -10.16
N ARG A 387 -9.49 8.14 -10.04
CA ARG A 387 -9.70 6.80 -9.42
C ARG A 387 -9.06 5.70 -10.26
N LEU A 388 -8.57 4.62 -9.65
CA LEU A 388 -8.22 3.40 -10.41
C LEU A 388 -9.47 2.82 -11.10
N THR A 389 -10.65 2.90 -10.48
CA THR A 389 -11.91 2.53 -11.15
C THR A 389 -12.28 3.41 -12.35
N THR A 390 -11.80 4.66 -12.42
CA THR A 390 -11.96 5.50 -13.63
C THR A 390 -10.97 5.11 -14.71
N ILE A 391 -9.70 4.84 -14.37
CA ILE A 391 -8.72 4.34 -15.34
C ILE A 391 -9.13 2.97 -15.88
N ASN A 392 -9.63 2.08 -15.04
CA ASN A 392 -10.10 0.76 -15.47
C ASN A 392 -11.25 0.87 -16.49
N ARG A 393 -12.29 1.67 -16.19
CA ARG A 393 -13.39 1.94 -17.13
C ARG A 393 -12.88 2.56 -18.44
N TRP A 394 -11.88 3.44 -18.39
CA TRP A 394 -11.28 4.04 -19.59
C TRP A 394 -10.52 2.99 -20.42
N LEU A 395 -9.74 2.11 -19.78
CA LEU A 395 -8.99 1.03 -20.45
C LEU A 395 -9.94 0.04 -21.14
N GLU A 396 -10.95 -0.43 -20.43
CA GLU A 396 -12.01 -1.31 -20.97
C GLU A 396 -12.74 -0.65 -22.16
N SER A 397 -13.11 0.63 -22.02
CA SER A 397 -13.77 1.40 -23.09
C SER A 397 -12.90 1.65 -24.33
N ASN A 398 -11.57 1.48 -24.22
CA ASN A 398 -10.63 1.58 -25.33
C ASN A 398 -10.12 0.20 -25.81
N GLY A 399 -10.67 -0.90 -25.30
CA GLY A 399 -10.38 -2.27 -25.76
C GLY A 399 -9.13 -2.91 -25.17
N TYR A 400 -8.62 -2.42 -24.03
CA TYR A 400 -7.51 -3.05 -23.31
C TYR A 400 -8.00 -4.18 -22.39
N ASP A 401 -7.25 -5.28 -22.33
CA ASP A 401 -7.55 -6.41 -21.45
C ASP A 401 -7.22 -6.09 -19.98
N LEU A 402 -8.25 -5.69 -19.23
CA LEU A 402 -8.13 -5.44 -17.79
C LEU A 402 -7.72 -6.66 -16.98
N GLN A 403 -8.09 -7.87 -17.39
CA GLN A 403 -7.79 -9.08 -16.62
C GLN A 403 -6.31 -9.41 -16.72
N GLN A 404 -5.71 -9.31 -17.91
CA GLN A 404 -4.26 -9.48 -18.07
C GLN A 404 -3.48 -8.36 -17.36
N ILE A 405 -3.88 -7.09 -17.53
CA ILE A 405 -3.19 -5.95 -16.90
C ILE A 405 -3.15 -6.09 -15.38
N TRP A 406 -4.26 -6.49 -14.74
CA TRP A 406 -4.29 -6.68 -13.30
C TRP A 406 -3.58 -7.95 -12.84
N ALA A 407 -3.56 -9.02 -13.64
CA ALA A 407 -2.74 -10.20 -13.35
C ALA A 407 -1.23 -9.88 -13.38
N ASP A 408 -0.76 -9.10 -14.35
CA ASP A 408 0.64 -8.67 -14.45
C ASP A 408 1.03 -7.71 -13.30
N ILE A 409 0.09 -6.86 -12.85
CA ILE A 409 0.26 -5.98 -11.69
C ILE A 409 0.36 -6.79 -10.39
N ASP A 410 -0.54 -7.75 -10.19
CA ASP A 410 -0.55 -8.62 -9.02
C ASP A 410 0.73 -9.47 -8.95
N ASP A 411 1.19 -10.02 -10.09
CA ASP A 411 2.49 -10.74 -10.19
C ASP A 411 3.68 -9.83 -9.83
N ALA A 412 3.73 -8.61 -10.37
CA ALA A 412 4.79 -7.66 -10.03
C ALA A 412 4.80 -7.29 -8.53
N ILE A 413 3.62 -7.13 -7.91
CA ILE A 413 3.48 -6.91 -6.46
C ILE A 413 3.97 -8.12 -5.66
N ILE A 414 3.52 -9.33 -6.01
CA ILE A 414 3.89 -10.59 -5.34
C ILE A 414 5.40 -10.81 -5.43
N LYS A 415 6.00 -10.73 -6.62
CA LYS A 415 7.44 -10.87 -6.84
C LYS A 415 8.25 -9.81 -6.09
N THR A 416 7.76 -8.57 -6.00
CA THR A 416 8.40 -7.53 -5.19
C THR A 416 8.44 -7.92 -3.70
N VAL A 417 7.33 -8.34 -3.12
CA VAL A 417 7.27 -8.76 -1.71
C VAL A 417 8.11 -10.03 -1.45
N LEU A 418 8.11 -10.99 -2.38
CA LEU A 418 8.94 -12.20 -2.30
C LEU A 418 10.45 -11.89 -2.26
N SER A 419 10.91 -10.82 -2.92
CA SER A 419 12.34 -10.45 -2.94
C SER A 419 12.93 -10.22 -1.54
N ALA A 420 12.12 -9.75 -0.58
CA ALA A 420 12.49 -9.49 0.81
C ALA A 420 11.82 -10.44 1.83
N HIS A 421 11.01 -11.41 1.37
CA HIS A 421 10.21 -12.27 2.24
C HIS A 421 11.05 -13.07 3.25
N SER A 422 12.24 -13.52 2.86
CA SER A 422 13.17 -14.24 3.75
C SER A 422 13.63 -13.39 4.94
N VAL A 423 13.95 -12.11 4.70
CA VAL A 423 14.36 -11.15 5.75
C VAL A 423 13.18 -10.81 6.65
N LEU A 424 12.01 -10.51 6.06
CA LEU A 424 10.77 -10.25 6.80
C LEU A 424 10.39 -11.42 7.71
N LYS A 425 10.41 -12.66 7.18
CA LYS A 425 10.11 -13.88 7.95
C LYS A 425 11.15 -14.18 9.02
N HIS A 426 12.44 -13.91 8.77
CA HIS A 426 13.48 -14.04 9.78
C HIS A 426 13.26 -13.06 10.94
N ASN A 427 13.17 -11.76 10.64
CA ASN A 427 13.00 -10.70 11.63
C ASN A 427 11.72 -10.90 12.45
N TYR A 428 10.60 -11.21 11.79
CA TYR A 428 9.34 -11.49 12.46
C TYR A 428 9.44 -12.67 13.45
N ARG A 429 10.08 -13.78 13.06
CA ARG A 429 10.25 -14.96 13.94
C ARG A 429 11.24 -14.69 15.08
N THR A 430 12.22 -13.81 14.88
CA THR A 430 13.16 -13.36 15.92
C THR A 430 12.46 -12.45 16.94
N CYS A 431 11.61 -11.51 16.51
CA CYS A 431 10.85 -10.66 17.42
C CYS A 431 9.70 -11.40 18.13
N PHE A 432 9.05 -12.35 17.45
CA PHE A 432 7.82 -13.00 17.92
C PHE A 432 7.93 -14.53 18.08
N PRO A 433 8.92 -15.05 18.84
CA PRO A 433 9.15 -16.51 18.97
C PRO A 433 8.02 -17.27 19.66
N THR A 434 7.02 -16.58 20.20
CA THR A 434 5.83 -17.14 20.87
C THR A 434 4.51 -16.92 20.11
N HIS A 435 4.52 -16.20 18.97
CA HIS A 435 3.31 -15.99 18.16
C HIS A 435 2.99 -17.21 17.30
N MET A 436 2.16 -18.09 17.84
CA MET A 436 1.66 -19.30 17.14
C MET A 436 0.23 -19.14 16.63
N ARG A 437 -0.40 -17.97 16.84
CA ARG A 437 -1.82 -17.69 16.58
C ARG A 437 -1.98 -16.29 15.96
N GLY A 438 -1.79 -16.22 14.64
CA GLY A 438 -1.95 -15.01 13.84
C GLY A 438 -0.76 -14.06 13.90
N SER A 439 -0.69 -13.12 12.95
CA SER A 439 0.40 -12.15 12.89
C SER A 439 0.18 -10.98 13.86
N ALA A 440 1.24 -10.59 14.55
CA ALA A 440 1.35 -9.34 15.30
C ALA A 440 1.46 -8.12 14.37
N CYS A 441 1.98 -8.31 13.16
CA CYS A 441 2.17 -7.25 12.20
C CYS A 441 1.09 -7.31 11.11
N PHE A 442 0.67 -6.16 10.64
CA PHE A 442 0.02 -5.95 9.35
C PHE A 442 0.60 -4.67 8.77
N GLU A 443 0.57 -4.45 7.46
CA GLU A 443 1.16 -3.23 6.88
C GLU A 443 0.47 -2.81 5.58
N ILE A 444 0.19 -1.51 5.44
CA ILE A 444 -0.43 -0.92 4.23
C ILE A 444 0.67 -0.25 3.41
N LEU A 445 1.11 -0.92 2.36
CA LEU A 445 2.10 -0.43 1.41
C LEU A 445 1.44 0.38 0.30
N GLY A 446 2.05 1.52 -0.06
CA GLY A 446 1.73 2.25 -1.28
C GLY A 446 2.71 1.90 -2.39
N PHE A 447 2.30 1.03 -3.31
CA PHE A 447 3.06 0.71 -4.51
C PHE A 447 2.87 1.81 -5.57
N ASP A 448 3.95 2.18 -6.25
CA ASP A 448 3.93 3.13 -7.36
C ASP A 448 4.32 2.37 -8.62
N VAL A 449 3.31 2.08 -9.46
CA VAL A 449 3.45 1.27 -10.69
C VAL A 449 3.22 2.16 -11.91
N ILE A 450 4.06 2.05 -12.93
CA ILE A 450 3.84 2.66 -14.24
C ILE A 450 3.66 1.58 -15.31
N LEU A 451 2.82 1.84 -16.30
CA LEU A 451 2.65 0.97 -17.47
C LEU A 451 3.54 1.47 -18.63
N ASP A 452 4.13 0.57 -19.41
CA ASP A 452 4.79 0.92 -20.67
C ASP A 452 3.82 0.96 -21.86
N ARG A 453 4.30 1.34 -23.06
CA ARG A 453 3.48 1.35 -24.29
C ARG A 453 2.87 -0.01 -24.69
N ARG A 454 3.30 -1.12 -24.07
CA ARG A 454 2.82 -2.49 -24.28
C ARG A 454 1.89 -2.96 -23.15
N MET A 455 1.47 -2.05 -22.27
CA MET A 455 0.68 -2.30 -21.05
C MET A 455 1.41 -3.07 -19.95
N LYS A 456 2.73 -3.28 -20.06
CA LYS A 456 3.51 -3.99 -19.05
C LYS A 456 3.73 -3.12 -17.80
N PRO A 457 3.44 -3.62 -16.59
CA PRO A 457 3.72 -2.89 -15.36
C PRO A 457 5.20 -2.92 -14.96
N PHE A 458 5.66 -1.80 -14.42
CA PHE A 458 6.97 -1.62 -13.81
C PHE A 458 6.82 -0.93 -12.44
N VAL A 459 7.38 -1.54 -11.39
CA VAL A 459 7.44 -0.96 -10.04
C VAL A 459 8.51 0.13 -9.98
N LEU A 460 8.15 1.32 -9.50
CA LEU A 460 9.04 2.49 -9.39
C LEU A 460 9.54 2.74 -7.97
N GLU A 461 8.68 2.51 -6.98
CA GLU A 461 8.96 2.58 -5.54
C GLU A 461 7.85 1.86 -4.75
N VAL A 462 8.13 1.52 -3.48
CA VAL A 462 7.15 1.05 -2.50
C VAL A 462 7.25 1.94 -1.27
N ASN A 463 6.12 2.44 -0.78
CA ASN A 463 6.04 3.36 0.36
C ASN A 463 5.49 2.62 1.59
N HIS A 464 6.28 2.49 2.66
CA HIS A 464 5.85 1.86 3.92
C HIS A 464 4.81 2.68 4.69
N SER A 465 4.90 4.01 4.59
CA SER A 465 3.96 4.97 5.19
C SER A 465 3.36 5.85 4.08
N PRO A 466 2.37 5.34 3.31
CA PRO A 466 1.78 6.08 2.20
C PRO A 466 0.84 7.17 2.74
N SER A 467 1.13 8.44 2.45
CA SER A 467 0.42 9.57 3.08
C SER A 467 -1.11 9.45 3.03
N PHE A 468 -1.71 9.41 4.22
CA PHE A 468 -3.16 9.33 4.41
C PHE A 468 -3.86 10.70 4.43
N ALA A 469 -3.15 11.80 4.12
CA ALA A 469 -3.73 13.15 4.04
C ALA A 469 -4.93 13.23 3.05
N THR A 470 -5.96 14.00 3.39
CA THR A 470 -7.24 14.02 2.65
C THR A 470 -7.56 15.38 2.03
N ASP A 471 -6.60 15.97 1.31
CA ASP A 471 -6.68 17.25 0.59
C ASP A 471 -7.93 17.40 -0.30
N SER A 472 -8.48 16.29 -0.78
CA SER A 472 -9.66 16.24 -1.63
C SER A 472 -10.68 15.20 -1.16
N ARG A 473 -11.92 15.36 -1.61
CA ARG A 473 -12.99 14.37 -1.45
C ARG A 473 -12.58 12.98 -1.97
N LEU A 474 -11.83 12.95 -3.08
CA LEU A 474 -11.34 11.73 -3.70
C LEU A 474 -10.37 10.98 -2.79
N ASP A 475 -9.38 11.70 -2.21
CA ASP A 475 -8.45 11.14 -1.24
C ASP A 475 -9.19 10.58 -0.03
N ARG A 476 -10.15 11.33 0.54
CA ARG A 476 -10.92 10.90 1.71
C ARG A 476 -11.68 9.61 1.45
N GLU A 477 -12.47 9.55 0.37
CA GLU A 477 -13.32 8.39 0.08
C GLU A 477 -12.53 7.10 -0.16
N ILE A 478 -11.34 7.19 -0.77
CA ILE A 478 -10.48 6.02 -1.00
C ILE A 478 -9.76 5.59 0.29
N LYS A 479 -9.24 6.56 1.08
CA LYS A 479 -8.43 6.27 2.26
C LYS A 479 -9.28 5.83 3.46
N GLU A 480 -10.45 6.42 3.67
CA GLU A 480 -11.42 6.00 4.68
C GLU A 480 -11.92 4.57 4.41
N ALA A 481 -12.20 4.25 3.14
CA ALA A 481 -12.54 2.89 2.71
C ALA A 481 -11.38 1.91 2.97
N LEU A 482 -10.16 2.23 2.50
CA LEU A 482 -8.97 1.39 2.69
C LEU A 482 -8.70 1.06 4.17
N ILE A 483 -8.76 2.05 5.06
CA ILE A 483 -8.47 1.87 6.49
C ILE A 483 -9.60 1.09 7.17
N THR A 484 -10.87 1.39 6.86
CA THR A 484 -12.04 0.68 7.40
C THR A 484 -12.04 -0.80 6.96
N ASP A 485 -11.82 -1.05 5.67
CA ASP A 485 -11.78 -2.40 5.11
C ASP A 485 -10.54 -3.17 5.64
N THR A 486 -9.42 -2.48 5.94
CA THR A 486 -8.25 -3.04 6.64
C THR A 486 -8.56 -3.48 8.08
N PHE A 487 -9.22 -2.63 8.89
CA PHE A 487 -9.62 -3.00 10.26
C PHE A 487 -10.55 -4.23 10.25
N GLY A 488 -11.38 -4.38 9.22
CA GLY A 488 -12.19 -5.58 8.99
C GLY A 488 -11.35 -6.85 8.73
N LEU A 489 -10.27 -6.74 7.97
CA LEU A 489 -9.47 -7.88 7.50
C LEU A 489 -8.43 -8.39 8.51
N ILE A 490 -7.81 -7.50 9.31
CA ILE A 490 -6.74 -7.86 10.28
C ILE A 490 -7.20 -8.76 11.44
N ASN A 491 -8.51 -9.06 11.53
CA ASN A 491 -9.16 -10.00 12.43
C ASN A 491 -8.75 -9.85 13.92
N LEU A 492 -9.12 -8.72 14.52
CA LEU A 492 -9.02 -8.52 15.98
C LEU A 492 -9.82 -9.58 16.77
N GLY A 493 -10.81 -10.22 16.14
CA GLY A 493 -11.61 -11.31 16.70
C GLY A 493 -10.85 -12.60 16.95
N ALA A 494 -9.81 -12.89 16.17
CA ALA A 494 -9.09 -14.17 16.17
C ALA A 494 -8.44 -14.50 17.52
N VAL A 495 -7.92 -13.48 18.20
CA VAL A 495 -7.13 -13.64 19.43
C VAL A 495 -7.92 -13.16 20.63
N ASP A 496 -8.17 -14.06 21.59
CA ASP A 496 -8.81 -13.67 22.84
C ASP A 496 -7.78 -13.20 23.86
N ARG A 497 -7.63 -11.87 23.97
CA ARG A 497 -6.77 -11.19 24.95
C ARG A 497 -6.88 -11.77 26.37
N ARG A 498 -8.07 -12.20 26.82
CA ARG A 498 -8.21 -12.81 28.15
C ARG A 498 -7.56 -14.19 28.20
N LYS A 499 -7.81 -15.05 27.20
CA LYS A 499 -7.20 -16.38 27.13
C LYS A 499 -5.68 -16.29 27.08
N ILE A 500 -5.11 -15.37 26.29
CA ILE A 500 -3.65 -15.18 26.24
C ILE A 500 -3.09 -14.77 27.60
N LEU A 501 -3.69 -13.77 28.26
CA LEU A 501 -3.24 -13.35 29.59
C LEU A 501 -3.41 -14.45 30.65
N GLU A 502 -4.42 -15.33 30.53
CA GLU A 502 -4.61 -16.50 31.40
C GLU A 502 -3.59 -17.63 31.10
N GLU A 503 -3.33 -17.93 29.83
CA GLU A 503 -2.30 -18.89 29.37
C GLU A 503 -0.90 -18.42 29.79
N GLU A 504 -0.59 -17.13 29.67
CA GLU A 504 0.67 -16.52 30.07
C GLU A 504 0.88 -16.52 31.58
N ARG A 505 -0.11 -16.05 32.36
CA ARG A 505 -0.08 -16.11 33.83
C ARG A 505 0.05 -17.55 34.33
N ARG A 506 -0.54 -18.52 33.63
CA ARG A 506 -0.34 -19.95 33.89
C ARG A 506 1.08 -20.39 33.56
N ARG A 507 1.63 -20.08 32.39
CA ARG A 507 3.01 -20.40 31.99
C ARG A 507 4.03 -19.85 33.01
N VAL A 508 3.85 -18.63 33.50
CA VAL A 508 4.70 -18.02 34.55
C VAL A 508 4.56 -18.79 35.88
N ARG A 509 3.33 -19.11 36.31
CA ARG A 509 3.08 -19.89 37.54
C ARG A 509 3.65 -21.31 37.48
N ASP A 510 3.49 -22.00 36.35
CA ASP A 510 3.96 -23.37 36.16
C ASP A 510 5.51 -23.42 36.13
N ARG A 511 6.18 -22.39 35.56
CA ARG A 511 7.64 -22.19 35.68
C ARG A 511 8.07 -21.99 37.15
N LEU A 512 7.42 -21.06 37.88
CA LEU A 512 7.75 -20.75 39.28
C LEU A 512 7.53 -21.94 40.23
N THR A 513 6.55 -22.80 39.95
CA THR A 513 6.23 -23.98 40.76
C THR A 513 6.99 -25.25 40.35
N GLN A 514 7.96 -25.14 39.43
CA GLN A 514 8.73 -26.25 38.84
C GLN A 514 7.83 -27.40 38.35
N ARG A 515 6.60 -27.10 37.94
CA ARG A 515 5.62 -28.12 37.58
C ARG A 515 5.99 -28.66 36.20
N ASN A 516 6.34 -29.95 36.17
CA ASN A 516 6.90 -30.60 34.98
C ASN A 516 5.82 -30.85 33.90
N ASN A 517 5.35 -29.76 33.29
CA ASN A 517 4.40 -29.78 32.19
C ASN A 517 5.02 -30.51 30.99
N LYS A 518 4.25 -31.43 30.41
CA LYS A 518 4.63 -32.10 29.16
C LYS A 518 4.91 -31.03 28.10
N LYS A 519 6.14 -30.96 27.60
CA LYS A 519 6.50 -30.05 26.51
C LYS A 519 5.65 -30.42 25.29
N GLU A 520 4.89 -29.46 24.79
CA GLU A 520 4.04 -29.58 23.61
C GLU A 520 4.88 -30.04 22.41
N SER A 521 4.39 -30.99 21.60
CA SER A 521 5.16 -31.45 20.44
C SER A 521 5.30 -30.32 19.44
N ARG A 522 6.43 -30.30 18.71
CA ARG A 522 6.55 -29.45 17.51
C ARG A 522 5.41 -29.75 16.52
N GLU A 523 5.00 -31.00 16.42
CA GLU A 523 3.89 -31.46 15.57
C GLU A 523 2.51 -30.99 16.09
N ASP A 524 2.33 -30.89 17.41
CA ASP A 524 1.10 -30.35 18.02
C ASP A 524 0.99 -28.85 17.70
N GLN A 525 2.13 -28.15 17.81
CA GLN A 525 2.27 -26.72 17.53
C GLN A 525 2.05 -26.39 16.04
N GLU A 526 2.66 -27.15 15.13
CA GLU A 526 2.45 -27.01 13.69
C GLU A 526 1.00 -27.34 13.30
N ARG A 527 0.36 -28.33 13.96
CA ARG A 527 -1.05 -28.66 13.75
C ARG A 527 -2.02 -27.60 14.28
N GLU A 528 -1.74 -26.95 15.41
CA GLU A 528 -2.52 -25.81 15.90
C GLU A 528 -2.35 -24.58 15.01
N ALA A 529 -1.14 -24.30 14.53
CA ALA A 529 -0.87 -23.22 13.59
C ALA A 529 -1.61 -23.42 12.25
N ALA A 530 -1.63 -24.65 11.71
CA ALA A 530 -2.36 -24.99 10.49
C ALA A 530 -3.88 -24.78 10.63
N LYS A 531 -4.50 -25.22 11.73
CA LYS A 531 -5.92 -24.94 12.03
C LYS A 531 -6.21 -23.45 12.12
N PHE A 532 -5.29 -22.68 12.73
CA PHE A 532 -5.45 -21.24 12.83
C PHE A 532 -5.38 -20.58 11.45
N ALA A 533 -4.40 -20.97 10.62
CA ALA A 533 -4.26 -20.46 9.26
C ALA A 533 -5.50 -20.73 8.40
N GLU A 534 -6.04 -21.96 8.45
CA GLU A 534 -7.30 -22.32 7.78
C GLU A 534 -8.48 -21.47 8.29
N SER A 535 -8.60 -21.28 9.61
CA SER A 535 -9.66 -20.45 10.20
C SER A 535 -9.53 -18.97 9.85
N GLN A 536 -8.31 -18.46 9.67
CA GLN A 536 -8.03 -17.09 9.25
C GLN A 536 -8.34 -16.91 7.76
N GLU A 537 -7.98 -17.88 6.92
CA GLU A 537 -8.31 -17.86 5.49
C GLU A 537 -9.82 -17.86 5.24
N ARG A 538 -10.58 -18.71 5.93
CA ARG A 538 -12.05 -18.69 5.87
C ARG A 538 -12.63 -17.32 6.28
N TYR A 539 -12.06 -16.70 7.31
CA TYR A 539 -12.47 -15.36 7.77
C TYR A 539 -12.19 -14.29 6.71
N GLU A 540 -11.00 -14.29 6.12
CA GLU A 540 -10.58 -13.32 5.12
C GLU A 540 -11.37 -13.48 3.82
N LEU A 541 -11.61 -14.71 3.33
CA LEU A 541 -12.47 -14.97 2.17
C LEU A 541 -13.90 -14.47 2.41
N GLN A 542 -14.45 -14.66 3.61
CA GLN A 542 -15.76 -14.10 3.99
C GLN A 542 -15.75 -12.56 3.99
N HIS A 543 -14.69 -11.93 4.51
CA HIS A 543 -14.58 -10.47 4.54
C HIS A 543 -14.33 -9.88 3.16
N LEU A 544 -13.55 -10.52 2.29
CA LEU A 544 -13.39 -10.13 0.89
C LEU A 544 -14.71 -10.19 0.11
N ALA A 545 -15.59 -11.16 0.41
CA ALA A 545 -16.93 -11.21 -0.16
C ALA A 545 -17.81 -10.03 0.32
N ILE A 546 -17.76 -9.71 1.62
CA ILE A 546 -18.49 -8.57 2.21
C ILE A 546 -17.98 -7.23 1.65
N ILE A 547 -16.66 -7.03 1.63
CA ILE A 547 -16.00 -5.85 1.05
C ILE A 547 -16.37 -5.76 -0.43
N GLY A 548 -16.21 -6.84 -1.22
CA GLY A 548 -16.55 -6.88 -2.64
C GLY A 548 -18.04 -6.72 -2.96
N ALA A 549 -18.95 -6.92 -2.00
CA ALA A 549 -20.35 -6.52 -2.10
C ALA A 549 -20.53 -5.03 -1.77
N SER A 550 -19.87 -4.54 -0.70
CA SER A 550 -19.86 -3.12 -0.32
C SER A 550 -19.30 -2.22 -1.43
N THR A 551 -18.17 -2.58 -2.05
CA THR A 551 -17.60 -1.85 -3.20
C THR A 551 -18.59 -1.77 -4.36
N ARG A 552 -19.27 -2.88 -4.70
CA ARG A 552 -20.29 -2.90 -5.77
C ARG A 552 -21.54 -2.06 -5.44
N ALA A 553 -21.89 -1.92 -4.15
CA ALA A 553 -22.93 -0.98 -3.72
C ALA A 553 -22.45 0.49 -3.77
N ARG A 554 -21.21 0.76 -3.34
CA ARG A 554 -20.56 2.09 -3.39
C ARG A 554 -20.39 2.61 -4.83
N THR A 555 -20.23 1.73 -5.82
CA THR A 555 -20.20 2.11 -7.25
C THR A 555 -21.59 2.26 -7.86
N ARG A 556 -22.52 1.30 -7.67
CA ARG A 556 -23.87 1.37 -8.28
C ARG A 556 -24.70 2.57 -7.81
N THR A 557 -24.54 3.03 -6.57
CA THR A 557 -25.29 4.21 -6.06
C THR A 557 -24.84 5.55 -6.66
N ARG A 558 -23.84 5.55 -7.56
CA ARG A 558 -23.33 6.74 -8.26
C ARG A 558 -23.65 6.78 -9.75
N ASP A 559 -24.33 5.76 -10.28
CA ASP A 559 -24.54 5.59 -11.72
C ASP A 559 -25.71 6.42 -12.29
N THR A 560 -25.93 7.61 -11.73
CA THR A 560 -26.83 8.64 -12.30
C THR A 560 -26.02 9.51 -13.27
N SER A 561 -25.48 8.89 -14.31
CA SER A 561 -24.67 9.57 -15.33
C SER A 561 -25.54 10.52 -16.19
N PRO A 562 -25.13 11.79 -16.38
CA PRO A 562 -25.77 12.66 -17.37
C PRO A 562 -25.60 12.05 -18.77
N THR A 563 -26.64 12.14 -19.61
CA THR A 563 -26.59 11.58 -20.96
C THR A 563 -25.52 12.27 -21.80
N TRP A 564 -24.50 11.50 -22.21
CA TRP A 564 -23.43 11.98 -23.10
C TRP A 564 -24.02 12.68 -24.34
N PRO A 565 -23.60 13.91 -24.67
CA PRO A 565 -23.90 14.49 -25.98
C PRO A 565 -23.20 13.64 -27.04
N ARG A 566 -23.99 12.84 -27.78
CA ARG A 566 -23.48 11.96 -28.83
C ARG A 566 -22.56 12.76 -29.77
N ARG A 567 -21.30 12.33 -29.92
CA ARG A 567 -20.39 12.92 -30.91
C ARG A 567 -21.09 12.92 -32.29
N PRO A 568 -21.05 14.03 -33.05
CA PRO A 568 -21.65 14.07 -34.37
C PRO A 568 -21.03 13.00 -35.26
N VAL A 569 -21.88 12.30 -36.03
CA VAL A 569 -21.47 11.26 -36.97
C VAL A 569 -20.41 11.82 -37.92
N CYS A 570 -19.36 11.03 -38.20
CA CYS A 570 -18.31 11.42 -39.15
C CYS A 570 -18.89 11.74 -40.53
N ILE A 571 -19.05 13.02 -40.83
CA ILE A 571 -19.32 13.51 -42.18
C ILE A 571 -18.13 13.14 -43.05
N ARG A 572 -18.34 12.21 -43.99
CA ARG A 572 -17.31 11.81 -44.95
C ARG A 572 -16.79 13.05 -45.68
N ARG A 573 -15.47 13.25 -45.69
CA ARG A 573 -14.83 14.28 -46.54
C ARG A 573 -15.31 14.08 -48.00
N PRO A 574 -15.75 15.13 -48.71
CA PRO A 574 -16.06 15.02 -50.13
C PRO A 574 -14.80 14.62 -50.90
N ARG A 575 -14.94 13.75 -51.90
CA ARG A 575 -13.85 13.44 -52.83
C ARG A 575 -13.57 14.66 -53.71
N PRO A 576 -12.31 14.94 -54.11
CA PRO A 576 -12.04 15.91 -55.15
C PRO A 576 -12.71 15.47 -56.47
N PRO A 577 -13.16 16.41 -57.31
CA PRO A 577 -13.78 16.08 -58.59
C PRO A 577 -12.77 15.42 -59.54
N ARG A 578 -13.24 14.46 -60.34
CA ARG A 578 -12.50 13.99 -61.51
C ARG A 578 -12.60 15.05 -62.62
N PRO A 579 -11.56 15.23 -63.46
CA PRO A 579 -11.68 16.04 -64.66
C PRO A 579 -12.64 15.38 -65.65
N GLU A 580 -13.57 16.15 -66.22
CA GLU A 580 -14.37 15.70 -67.37
C GLU A 580 -13.61 15.90 -68.69
N PRO A 581 -13.83 15.05 -69.70
CA PRO A 581 -13.14 15.15 -70.98
C PRO A 581 -13.74 16.26 -71.85
N SER A 582 -12.96 17.32 -72.13
CA SER A 582 -13.34 18.32 -73.12
C SER A 582 -13.36 17.72 -74.54
N ALA A 583 -14.34 18.14 -75.35
CA ALA A 583 -14.67 17.49 -76.60
C ALA A 583 -13.66 17.77 -77.74
N ARG A 584 -13.61 16.85 -78.72
CA ARG A 584 -12.88 17.02 -79.98
C ARG A 584 -13.33 18.30 -80.70
N SER A 585 -12.39 19.20 -80.99
CA SER A 585 -12.55 20.16 -82.09
C SER A 585 -12.12 19.50 -83.40
N SER A 586 -12.92 19.65 -84.45
CA SER A 586 -12.63 19.15 -85.79
C SER A 586 -12.11 20.28 -86.68
N SER A 587 -10.88 20.17 -87.18
CA SER A 587 -10.41 20.93 -88.33
C SER A 587 -9.79 19.98 -89.36
N ALA A 588 -10.24 20.11 -90.61
CA ALA A 588 -9.71 19.38 -91.75
C ALA A 588 -10.05 20.17 -93.02
N ARG A 589 -9.13 20.15 -94.00
CA ARG A 589 -9.07 21.05 -95.16
C ARG A 589 -8.66 22.49 -94.78
N SER A 590 -7.89 23.20 -95.60
CA SER A 590 -7.39 22.87 -96.95
C SER A 590 -5.87 22.79 -96.99
#